data_AF-A0A7G6X3F1-F1
#
_entry.id   AF-A0A7G6X3F1-F1
#
_cell.length_a   1.000
_cell.length_b   1.000
_cell.length_c   1.000
_cell.angle_alpha   90.00
_cell.angle_beta   90.00
_cell.angle_gamma   90.00
#
_symmetry.space_group_name_H-M   'P 1'
#
loop_
_entity.id
_entity.type
_entity.pdbx_description
1 polymer ?
#
loop_
_entity_poly.entity_id
_entity_poly.type
_entity_poly.pdbx_seq_one_letter_code
_entity_poly.pdbx_strand_id
1 'polypeptide(L)'
;MISEGLQDFLTSYCGADEDMAETRRIMQGEAGAYFAPWLKPELDAAIADQSVSPEQARYLMSRRFGNAEEVAEWLAGLRREWFG
;
A
#
# COMPACT_ATOMS: atom_id res chain seq x y z
N MET A 1 -6.94 -12.44 0.08
CA MET A 1 -7.51 -11.53 -0.93
C MET A 1 -7.71 -10.19 -0.25
N ILE A 2 -7.22 -9.11 -0.83
CA ILE A 2 -7.36 -7.76 -0.25
C ILE A 2 -8.78 -7.21 -0.41
N SER A 3 -9.13 -6.22 0.41
CA SER A 3 -10.38 -5.48 0.26
C SER A 3 -10.36 -4.57 -0.98
N GLU A 4 -11.56 -4.22 -1.47
CA GLU A 4 -11.73 -3.26 -2.56
C GLU A 4 -11.14 -1.89 -2.20
N GLY A 5 -11.32 -1.43 -0.96
CA GLY A 5 -10.76 -0.16 -0.48
C GLY A 5 -9.23 -0.12 -0.50
N LEU A 6 -8.56 -1.22 -0.10
CA LEU A 6 -7.10 -1.30 -0.18
C LEU A 6 -6.64 -1.34 -1.65
N GLN A 7 -7.36 -2.05 -2.52
CA GLN A 7 -7.06 -2.12 -3.94
C GLN A 7 -7.14 -0.74 -4.61
N ASP A 8 -8.22 0.01 -4.36
CA ASP A 8 -8.44 1.34 -4.90
C ASP A 8 -7.38 2.32 -4.39
N PHE A 9 -7.03 2.22 -3.10
CA PHE A 9 -5.97 3.02 -2.52
C PHE A 9 -4.62 2.77 -3.20
N LEU A 10 -4.21 1.50 -3.32
CA LEU A 10 -2.93 1.14 -3.96
C LEU A 10 -2.88 1.59 -5.43
N THR A 11 -4.01 1.52 -6.14
CA THR A 11 -4.08 1.99 -7.53
C THR A 11 -3.99 3.51 -7.62
N SER A 12 -4.66 4.22 -6.70
CA SER A 12 -4.80 5.69 -6.75
C SER A 12 -3.61 6.45 -6.14
N TYR A 13 -2.87 5.84 -5.21
CA TYR A 13 -1.78 6.50 -4.49
C TYR A 13 -0.42 5.82 -4.68
N CYS A 14 -0.40 4.60 -5.22
CA CYS A 14 0.82 3.84 -5.50
C CYS A 14 0.88 3.32 -6.94
N GLY A 15 0.02 3.84 -7.82
CA GLY A 15 -0.03 3.51 -9.24
C GLY A 15 1.22 3.94 -10.01
N ALA A 16 1.27 3.57 -11.29
CA ALA A 16 2.43 3.84 -12.15
C ALA A 16 2.72 5.33 -12.35
N ASP A 17 1.66 6.13 -12.42
CA ASP A 17 1.71 7.56 -12.71
C ASP A 17 1.79 8.41 -11.42
N GLU A 18 1.74 7.78 -10.25
CA GLU A 18 1.71 8.46 -8.96
C GLU A 18 3.11 8.81 -8.46
N ASP A 19 3.27 10.04 -7.98
CA ASP A 19 4.49 10.48 -7.33
C ASP A 19 4.50 10.02 -5.87
N MET A 20 5.29 8.98 -5.58
CA MET A 20 5.41 8.44 -4.22
C MET A 20 5.89 9.48 -3.19
N ALA A 21 6.64 10.51 -3.59
CA ALA A 21 7.05 11.57 -2.67
C ALA A 21 5.87 12.47 -2.29
N GLU A 22 4.97 12.75 -3.23
CA GLU A 22 3.75 13.49 -2.96
C GLU A 22 2.75 12.64 -2.17
N THR A 23 2.56 11.36 -2.52
CA THR A 23 1.76 10.42 -1.74
C THR A 23 2.23 10.39 -0.29
N ARG A 24 3.55 10.28 -0.06
CA ARG A 24 4.12 10.32 1.28
C ARG A 24 3.76 11.62 2.01
N ARG A 25 3.87 12.77 1.33
CA ARG A 25 3.51 14.07 1.91
C ARG A 25 2.03 14.13 2.32
N ILE A 26 1.14 13.60 1.49
CA ILE A 26 -0.31 13.51 1.78
C ILE A 26 -0.55 12.61 3.00
N MET A 27 0.09 11.43 3.02
CA MET A 27 -0.05 10.46 4.11
C MET A 27 0.56 10.93 5.44
N GLN A 28 1.51 11.86 5.41
CA GLN A 28 2.06 12.49 6.62
C GLN A 28 1.29 13.75 7.04
N GLY A 29 0.32 14.19 6.24
CA GLY A 29 -0.54 15.34 6.52
C GLY A 29 -1.89 14.97 7.14
N GLU A 30 -2.84 15.91 7.08
CA GLU A 30 -4.20 15.73 7.61
C GLU A 30 -4.97 14.60 6.93
N ALA A 31 -4.73 14.39 5.62
CA ALA A 31 -5.31 13.28 4.87
C ALA A 31 -4.83 11.91 5.40
N GLY A 32 -3.57 11.79 5.82
CA GLY A 32 -3.06 10.60 6.49
C GLY A 32 -3.84 10.24 7.75
N ALA A 33 -4.19 11.24 8.57
CA ALA A 33 -5.00 11.04 9.77
C ALA A 33 -6.43 10.55 9.44
N TYR A 34 -6.97 10.96 8.28
CA TYR A 34 -8.25 10.45 7.78
C TYR A 34 -8.17 8.99 7.30
N PHE A 35 -7.06 8.59 6.65
CA PHE A 35 -6.88 7.23 6.16
C PHE A 35 -6.48 6.23 7.26
N ALA A 36 -5.71 6.67 8.25
CA ALA A 36 -5.12 5.80 9.27
C ALA A 36 -6.08 4.82 9.96
N PRO A 37 -7.32 5.20 10.35
CA PRO A 37 -8.22 4.29 11.08
C PRO A 37 -8.61 3.03 10.32
N TRP A 38 -8.68 3.09 8.98
CA TRP A 38 -9.09 1.96 8.17
C TRP A 38 -7.93 1.38 7.33
N LEU A 39 -7.00 2.23 6.85
CA LEU A 39 -5.92 1.78 5.98
C LEU A 39 -4.82 1.03 6.75
N LYS A 40 -4.53 1.45 7.99
CA LYS A 40 -3.52 0.79 8.83
C LYS A 40 -3.86 -0.68 9.12
N PRO A 41 -5.06 -1.04 9.61
CA PRO A 41 -5.40 -2.45 9.83
C PRO A 41 -5.47 -3.27 8.52
N GLU A 42 -5.90 -2.66 7.41
CA GLU A 42 -5.91 -3.32 6.09
C GLU A 42 -4.48 -3.64 5.60
N LEU A 43 -3.54 -2.70 5.73
CA LEU A 43 -2.13 -2.92 5.44
C LEU A 43 -1.53 -3.98 6.36
N ASP A 44 -1.78 -3.90 7.67
CA ASP A 44 -1.25 -4.86 8.65
C ASP A 44 -1.76 -6.29 8.35
N ALA A 45 -3.04 -6.45 7.98
CA ALA A 45 -3.60 -7.73 7.53
C ALA A 45 -2.99 -8.22 6.22
N ALA A 46 -2.84 -7.33 5.23
CA ALA A 46 -2.27 -7.69 3.94
C ALA A 46 -0.80 -8.13 4.03
N ILE A 47 -0.04 -7.51 4.93
CA ILE A 47 1.35 -7.88 5.25
C ILE A 47 1.39 -9.25 5.92
N ALA A 48 0.58 -9.46 6.96
CA ALA A 48 0.59 -10.70 7.74
C ALA A 48 0.17 -11.92 6.90
N ASP A 49 -0.86 -11.76 6.07
CA ASP A 49 -1.40 -12.84 5.24
C ASP A 49 -0.71 -12.96 3.88
N GLN A 50 0.25 -12.06 3.57
CA GLN A 50 0.86 -11.93 2.24
C GLN A 50 -0.20 -11.91 1.13
N SER A 51 -1.28 -11.17 1.36
CA SER A 51 -2.53 -11.33 0.61
C SER A 51 -2.53 -10.65 -0.77
N VAL A 52 -1.46 -9.91 -1.09
CA VAL A 52 -1.19 -9.29 -2.38
C VAL A 52 -0.15 -10.11 -3.12
N SER A 53 -0.55 -10.72 -4.24
CA SER A 53 0.39 -11.47 -5.08
C SER A 53 1.28 -10.54 -5.91
N PRO A 54 2.44 -11.01 -6.39
CA PRO A 54 3.28 -10.26 -7.33
C PRO A 54 2.54 -9.83 -8.61
N GLU A 55 1.63 -10.65 -9.10
CA GLU A 55 0.81 -10.34 -10.28
C GLU A 55 -0.18 -9.20 -9.99
N GLN A 56 -0.83 -9.23 -8.83
CA GLN A 56 -1.70 -8.14 -8.39
C GLN A 56 -0.90 -6.87 -8.17
N ALA A 57 0.25 -6.95 -7.51
CA ALA A 57 1.13 -5.80 -7.29
C ALA A 57 1.58 -5.17 -8.62
N ARG A 58 1.86 -6.00 -9.64
CA ARG A 58 2.14 -5.52 -10.99
C ARG A 58 0.94 -4.86 -11.65
N TYR A 59 -0.26 -5.37 -11.44
CA TYR A 59 -1.47 -4.77 -12.01
C TYR A 59 -1.82 -3.44 -11.34
N LEU A 60 -1.77 -3.37 -10.00
CA LEU A 60 -2.23 -2.24 -9.21
C LEU A 60 -1.20 -1.10 -9.18
N MET A 61 0.07 -1.44 -9.04
CA MET A 61 1.13 -0.47 -8.76
C MET A 61 2.16 -0.38 -9.88
N SER A 62 1.98 -1.17 -10.95
CA SER A 62 2.98 -1.32 -12.04
C SER A 62 4.39 -1.68 -11.56
N ARG A 63 4.50 -2.22 -10.34
CA ARG A 63 5.75 -2.66 -9.72
C ARG A 63 5.90 -4.17 -9.85
N ARG A 64 7.12 -4.62 -10.15
CA ARG A 64 7.43 -6.05 -10.23
C ARG A 64 8.12 -6.48 -8.95
N PHE A 65 7.59 -7.54 -8.36
CA PHE A 65 8.15 -8.23 -7.20
C PHE A 65 8.42 -9.69 -7.59
N GLY A 66 9.42 -10.31 -6.98
CA GLY A 66 9.79 -11.70 -7.21
C GLY A 66 8.85 -12.69 -6.53
N ASN A 67 8.29 -12.33 -5.38
CA ASN A 67 7.41 -13.19 -4.57
C ASN A 67 6.50 -12.34 -3.66
N ALA A 68 5.57 -12.99 -2.96
CA ALA A 68 4.60 -12.30 -2.09
C ALA A 68 5.25 -11.71 -0.83
N GLU A 69 6.38 -12.26 -0.37
CA GLU A 69 7.14 -11.73 0.76
C GLU A 69 7.74 -10.37 0.43
N GLU A 70 8.33 -10.19 -0.76
CA GLU A 70 8.84 -8.89 -1.22
C GLU A 70 7.72 -7.83 -1.32
N VAL A 71 6.51 -8.23 -1.71
CA VAL A 71 5.34 -7.33 -1.71
C VAL A 71 5.00 -6.92 -0.28
N ALA A 72 4.94 -7.88 0.64
CA ALA A 72 4.64 -7.63 2.05
C ALA A 72 5.70 -6.75 2.72
N GLU A 73 6.99 -6.96 2.42
CA GLU A 73 8.08 -6.10 2.89
C GLU A 73 7.93 -4.65 2.40
N TRP A 74 7.58 -4.48 1.12
CA TRP A 74 7.34 -3.16 0.56
C TRP A 74 6.13 -2.46 1.22
N LEU A 75 5.02 -3.18 1.40
CA LEU A 75 3.84 -2.66 2.13
C LEU A 75 4.18 -2.30 3.57
N ALA A 76 5.00 -3.11 4.26
CA ALA A 76 5.49 -2.83 5.61
C ALA A 76 6.36 -1.56 5.65
N GLY A 77 7.15 -1.32 4.60
CA GLY A 77 7.90 -0.08 4.40
C GLY A 77 6.98 1.14 4.34
N LEU A 78 5.94 1.10 3.50
CA LEU A 78 4.95 2.17 3.41
C LEU A 78 4.22 2.41 4.73
N ARG A 79 3.73 1.33 5.35
CA ARG A 79 3.03 1.39 6.63
C ARG A 79 3.87 2.09 7.70
N ARG A 80 5.19 1.81 7.75
CA ARG A 80 6.12 2.47 8.67
C ARG A 80 6.38 3.92 8.28
N GLU A 81 6.52 4.22 7.00
CA GLU A 81 6.79 5.58 6.53
C GLU A 81 5.61 6.55 6.74
N TRP A 82 4.39 6.04 6.64
CA TRP A 82 3.16 6.82 6.71
C TRP A 82 2.56 6.88 8.12
N PHE A 83 2.68 5.81 8.89
CA PHE A 83 1.98 5.67 10.18
C PHE A 83 2.88 5.25 11.36
N GLY A 84 4.19 5.14 11.15
CA GLY A 84 5.19 4.84 12.18
C GLY A 84 5.78 6.12 12.76
#